data_AF-A0A662B1U1-F1
#
_entry.id   AF-A0A662B1U1-F1
#
_cell.length_a   1.000
_cell.length_b   1.000
_cell.length_c   1.000
_cell.angle_alpha   90.00
_cell.angle_beta   90.00
_cell.angle_gamma   90.00
#
_symmetry.space_group_name_H-M   'P 1'
#
loop_
_entity.id
_entity.type
_entity.pdbx_description
1 polymer ?
#
loop_
_entity_poly.entity_id
_entity_poly.type
_entity_poly.pdbx_seq_one_letter_code
_entity_poly.pdbx_strand_id
1 'polypeptide(L)'
;MKNNKTDQKNKTALYCYYIKTQPMERLLKHKIIPAKVSKKEAGDTGMAVVLVLLIIGFFTQNDLYYKLAIPFLVIDMAFPMFYYPFAFVWLGFTNLLGTVVSSVLLTVIYFLVVLPMGLFRRMLGKDNLNLDKFRKSQKSVLKTRDIDFSAEDIANPY
;
A
#
# COMPACT_ATOMS: atom_id res chain seq x y z
N MET A 1 -24.65 42.31 10.96
CA MET A 1 -24.58 40.83 11.11
C MET A 1 -24.73 40.10 9.74
N LYS A 2 -23.92 40.45 8.72
CA LYS A 2 -24.03 39.90 7.34
C LYS A 2 -22.66 39.65 6.66
N ASN A 3 -21.61 39.27 7.40
CA ASN A 3 -20.25 39.13 6.83
C ASN A 3 -19.60 37.74 6.96
N ASN A 4 -20.35 36.71 7.38
CA ASN A 4 -19.79 35.36 7.56
C ASN A 4 -20.07 34.44 6.34
N LYS A 5 -21.27 34.53 5.74
CA LYS A 5 -21.67 33.65 4.63
C LYS A 5 -20.94 33.94 3.30
N THR A 6 -20.61 35.20 3.02
CA THR A 6 -19.88 35.62 1.81
C THR A 6 -18.39 35.25 1.87
N ASP A 7 -17.77 35.34 3.04
CA ASP A 7 -16.39 34.90 3.28
C ASP A 7 -16.24 33.37 3.14
N GLN A 8 -17.20 32.60 3.69
CA GLN A 8 -17.24 31.14 3.53
C GLN A 8 -17.37 30.71 2.07
N LYS A 9 -18.22 31.39 1.27
CA LYS A 9 -18.43 31.04 -0.14
C LYS A 9 -17.21 31.35 -1.02
N ASN A 10 -16.45 32.40 -0.69
CA ASN A 10 -15.21 32.72 -1.40
C ASN A 10 -14.10 31.71 -1.04
N LYS A 11 -13.98 31.36 0.24
CA LYS A 11 -13.05 30.31 0.69
C LYS A 11 -13.32 28.97 0.00
N THR A 12 -14.58 28.53 -0.07
CA THR A 12 -14.91 27.27 -0.77
C THR A 12 -14.67 27.33 -2.27
N ALA A 13 -14.93 28.47 -2.93
CA ALA A 13 -14.59 28.67 -4.34
C ALA A 13 -13.07 28.62 -4.57
N LEU A 14 -12.28 29.20 -3.67
CA LEU A 14 -10.81 29.13 -3.70
C LEU A 14 -10.32 27.70 -3.52
N TYR A 15 -10.83 26.94 -2.54
CA TYR A 15 -10.45 25.54 -2.36
C TYR A 15 -10.77 24.68 -3.60
N CYS A 16 -11.93 24.87 -4.22
CA CYS A 16 -12.29 24.18 -5.46
C CYS A 16 -11.35 24.53 -6.64
N TYR A 17 -10.91 25.79 -6.75
CA TYR A 17 -9.95 26.20 -7.76
C TYR A 17 -8.56 25.56 -7.54
N TYR A 18 -8.10 25.53 -6.29
CA TYR A 18 -6.83 24.90 -5.90
C TYR A 18 -6.82 23.38 -6.13
N ILE A 19 -7.93 22.69 -5.92
CA ILE A 19 -8.02 21.23 -6.13
C ILE A 19 -8.04 20.90 -7.64
N LYS A 20 -8.70 21.71 -8.47
CA LYS A 20 -8.86 21.44 -9.90
C LYS A 20 -7.59 21.64 -10.73
N THR A 21 -6.61 22.39 -10.22
CA THR A 21 -5.38 22.77 -10.94
C THR A 21 -4.12 22.01 -10.48
N GLN A 22 -4.24 21.04 -9.57
CA GLN A 22 -3.09 20.19 -9.20
C GLN A 22 -2.79 19.19 -10.34
N PRO A 23 -1.60 19.22 -10.96
CA PRO A 23 -1.23 18.22 -11.95
C PRO A 23 -1.14 16.84 -11.28
N MET A 24 -1.85 15.85 -11.84
CA MET A 24 -1.90 14.46 -11.39
C MET A 24 -0.52 13.79 -11.22
N GLU A 25 0.53 14.37 -11.79
CA GLU A 25 1.94 14.05 -11.57
C GLU A 25 2.36 14.04 -10.08
N ARG A 26 1.79 14.93 -9.24
CA ARG A 26 2.17 15.02 -7.81
C ARG A 26 1.63 13.87 -6.96
N LEU A 27 0.57 13.20 -7.40
CA LEU A 27 -0.08 12.12 -6.66
C LEU A 27 0.67 10.79 -6.83
N LEU A 28 1.42 10.65 -7.92
CA LEU A 28 2.22 9.45 -8.21
C LEU A 28 3.66 9.54 -7.68
N LYS A 29 4.29 10.72 -7.74
CA LYS A 29 5.69 10.88 -7.29
C LYS A 29 5.89 10.88 -5.77
N HIS A 30 4.83 11.06 -4.98
CA HIS A 30 4.95 11.15 -3.52
C HIS A 30 5.28 9.81 -2.83
N LYS A 31 5.10 8.66 -3.49
CA LYS A 31 5.13 7.36 -2.78
C LYS A 31 6.47 6.64 -2.78
N ILE A 32 7.43 7.02 -3.64
CA ILE A 32 8.57 6.15 -3.94
C ILE A 32 9.90 6.65 -3.34
N ILE A 33 10.09 7.95 -3.10
CA ILE A 33 11.37 8.49 -2.63
C ILE A 33 11.16 9.58 -1.57
N PRO A 34 11.58 9.37 -0.31
CA PRO A 34 11.56 10.43 0.70
C PRO A 34 12.61 11.48 0.33
N ALA A 35 12.16 12.67 -0.08
CA ALA A 35 13.03 13.76 -0.52
C ALA A 35 13.87 14.39 0.61
N LYS A 36 13.60 14.06 1.88
CA LYS A 36 14.34 14.52 3.05
C LYS A 36 14.26 13.48 4.16
N VAL A 37 15.41 13.10 4.72
CA VAL A 37 15.49 12.30 5.95
C VAL A 37 15.44 13.25 7.14
N SER A 38 14.48 13.04 8.04
CA SER A 38 14.37 13.81 9.29
C SER A 38 15.46 13.40 10.28
N LYS A 39 15.85 14.31 11.20
CA LYS A 39 16.78 13.98 12.30
C LYS A 39 16.31 12.78 13.11
N LYS A 40 14.98 12.63 13.27
CA LYS A 40 14.38 11.49 13.95
C LYS A 40 14.62 10.18 13.19
N GLU A 41 14.40 10.19 11.87
CA GLU A 41 14.58 9.00 11.02
C GLU A 41 16.06 8.57 10.94
N ALA A 42 16.98 9.55 10.96
CA ALA A 42 18.41 9.27 11.04
C ALA A 42 18.78 8.58 12.37
N GLY A 43 18.21 9.06 13.49
CA GLY A 43 18.38 8.41 14.81
C GLY A 43 17.73 7.02 14.88
N ASP A 44 16.50 6.86 14.35
CA ASP A 44 15.85 5.55 14.30
C ASP A 44 16.68 4.53 13.49
N THR A 45 17.36 4.99 12.43
CA THR A 45 18.30 4.17 11.65
C THR A 45 19.57 3.85 12.44
N GLY A 46 20.14 4.81 13.16
CA GLY A 46 21.30 4.59 14.03
C GLY A 46 21.02 3.59 15.15
N MET A 47 19.84 3.67 15.79
CA MET A 47 19.38 2.67 16.75
C MET A 47 19.28 1.27 16.14
N ALA A 48 18.75 1.15 14.92
CA ALA A 48 18.69 -0.14 14.23
C ALA A 48 20.09 -0.72 13.96
N VAL A 49 21.05 0.11 13.54
CA VAL A 49 22.44 -0.32 13.31
C VAL A 49 23.10 -0.81 14.60
N VAL A 50 22.94 -0.06 15.69
CA VAL A 50 23.47 -0.48 17.01
C VAL A 50 22.84 -1.79 17.46
N LEU A 51 21.53 -1.95 17.29
CA LEU A 51 20.83 -3.18 17.64
C LEU A 51 21.38 -4.37 16.84
N VAL A 52 21.58 -4.21 15.53
CA VAL A 52 22.17 -5.26 14.67
C VAL A 52 23.58 -5.63 15.14
N LEU A 53 24.42 -4.65 15.49
CA LEU A 53 25.76 -4.90 16.04
C LEU A 53 25.71 -5.70 17.35
N LEU A 54 24.75 -5.41 18.22
CA LEU A 54 24.55 -6.16 19.47
C LEU A 54 24.07 -7.59 19.22
N ILE A 55 23.16 -7.81 18.26
CA ILE A 55 22.72 -9.17 17.89
C ILE A 55 23.89 -9.98 17.33
N ILE A 56 24.71 -9.39 16.46
CA ILE A 56 25.89 -10.05 15.89
C ILE A 56 26.90 -10.36 17.00
N GLY A 57 27.14 -9.41 17.91
CA GLY A 57 28.01 -9.60 19.08
C GLY A 57 27.54 -10.75 19.97
N PHE A 58 26.23 -10.86 20.20
CA PHE A 58 25.62 -11.93 20.98
C PHE A 58 25.81 -13.30 20.33
N PHE A 59 25.61 -13.39 19.01
CA PHE A 59 25.75 -14.66 18.28
C PHE A 59 27.23 -15.08 18.12
N THR A 60 28.12 -14.11 17.95
CA THR A 60 29.56 -14.36 17.70
C THR A 60 30.38 -14.47 19.00
N GLN A 61 29.79 -14.11 20.15
CA GLN A 61 30.44 -14.02 21.47
C GLN A 61 31.77 -13.25 21.48
N ASN A 62 31.95 -12.30 20.55
CA ASN A 62 33.18 -11.55 20.40
C ASN A 62 33.01 -10.14 20.99
N ASP A 63 33.85 -9.82 21.99
CA ASP A 63 33.84 -8.56 22.72
C ASP A 63 34.05 -7.33 21.82
N LEU A 64 34.65 -7.51 20.64
CA LEU A 64 34.92 -6.43 19.71
C LEU A 64 33.63 -5.73 19.25
N TYR A 65 32.55 -6.48 19.04
CA TYR A 65 31.27 -5.91 18.61
C TYR A 65 30.62 -5.05 19.70
N TYR A 66 30.72 -5.46 20.96
CA TYR A 66 30.24 -4.65 22.09
C TYR A 66 31.06 -3.37 22.26
N LYS A 67 32.39 -3.47 22.11
CA LYS A 67 33.29 -2.31 22.15
C LYS A 67 33.02 -1.30 21.04
N LEU A 68 32.53 -1.73 19.87
CA LEU A 68 32.10 -0.85 18.79
C LEU A 68 30.66 -0.35 18.96
N ALA A 69 29.75 -1.17 19.49
CA ALA A 69 28.35 -0.78 19.68
C ALA A 69 28.19 0.39 20.67
N ILE A 70 28.96 0.38 21.77
CA ILE A 70 28.92 1.42 22.81
C ILE A 70 29.21 2.82 22.24
N PRO A 71 30.34 3.09 21.55
CA PRO A 71 30.60 4.41 20.99
C PRO A 71 29.62 4.78 19.87
N PHE A 72 29.17 3.82 19.04
CA PHE A 72 28.16 4.07 18.02
C PHE A 72 26.82 4.52 18.62
N LEU A 73 26.42 3.95 19.77
CA LEU A 73 25.24 4.38 20.53
C LEU A 73 25.40 5.78 21.11
N VAL A 74 26.58 6.11 21.65
CA VAL A 74 26.87 7.46 22.16
C VAL A 74 26.83 8.48 21.02
N ILE A 75 27.38 8.14 19.85
CA ILE A 75 27.32 9.00 18.64
C ILE A 75 25.87 9.17 18.17
N ASP A 76 25.05 8.12 18.19
CA ASP A 76 23.64 8.20 17.84
C ASP A 76 22.87 9.18 18.75
N MET A 77 23.13 9.13 20.06
CA MET A 77 22.53 10.07 21.01
C MET A 77 23.06 11.50 20.88
N ALA A 78 24.37 11.67 20.60
CA ALA A 78 24.99 12.99 20.54
C ALA A 78 24.75 13.72 19.21
N PHE A 79 24.84 12.98 18.09
CA PHE A 79 24.73 13.53 16.75
C PHE A 79 24.09 12.53 15.78
N PRO A 80 22.75 12.36 15.82
CA PRO A 80 22.04 11.42 14.94
C PRO A 80 22.17 11.78 13.45
N MET A 81 22.57 13.03 13.15
CA MET A 81 22.83 13.50 11.79
C MET A 81 24.04 12.80 11.14
N PHE A 82 24.93 12.17 11.91
CA PHE A 82 26.03 11.35 11.36
C PHE A 82 25.52 10.21 10.48
N TYR A 83 24.36 9.63 10.83
CA TYR A 83 23.75 8.53 10.09
C TYR A 83 22.93 8.99 8.89
N TYR A 84 22.86 10.28 8.58
CA TYR A 84 22.07 10.82 7.47
C TYR A 84 22.34 10.17 6.10
N PRO A 85 23.59 10.05 5.60
CA PRO A 85 23.83 9.45 4.29
C PRO A 85 23.43 7.97 4.27
N PHE A 86 23.65 7.26 5.38
CA PHE A 86 23.25 5.88 5.53
C PHE A 86 21.72 5.74 5.57
N ALA A 87 21.03 6.56 6.34
CA ALA A 87 19.58 6.60 6.44
C ALA A 87 18.93 6.95 5.09
N PHE A 88 19.52 7.85 4.30
CA PHE A 88 19.03 8.15 2.95
C PHE A 88 19.08 6.93 2.02
N VAL A 89 20.22 6.24 1.99
CA VAL A 89 20.38 5.02 1.18
C VAL A 89 19.49 3.89 1.70
N TRP A 90 19.45 3.69 3.01
CA TRP A 90 18.63 2.66 3.66
C TRP A 90 17.14 2.88 3.41
N LEU A 91 16.62 4.09 3.62
CA LEU A 91 15.22 4.41 3.38
C LEU A 91 14.86 4.36 1.90
N GLY A 92 15.77 4.77 1.00
CA GLY A 92 15.58 4.57 -0.44
C GLY A 92 15.47 3.09 -0.79
N PHE A 93 16.34 2.26 -0.22
CA PHE A 93 16.34 0.82 -0.43
C PHE A 93 15.08 0.13 0.11
N THR A 94 14.64 0.48 1.32
CA THR A 94 13.41 -0.10 1.90
C THR A 94 12.16 0.31 1.11
N ASN A 95 12.10 1.52 0.56
CA ASN A 95 11.01 1.94 -0.32
C ASN A 95 11.00 1.18 -1.65
N LEU A 96 12.19 0.98 -2.25
CA LEU A 96 12.34 0.17 -3.46
C LEU A 96 11.90 -1.27 -3.19
N LEU A 97 12.40 -1.88 -2.10
CA LEU A 97 11.99 -3.21 -1.66
C LEU A 97 10.49 -3.28 -1.40
N GLY A 98 9.89 -2.32 -0.71
CA GLY A 98 8.45 -2.33 -0.44
C GLY A 98 7.62 -2.34 -1.73
N THR A 99 8.04 -1.57 -2.73
CA THR A 99 7.38 -1.53 -4.05
C THR A 99 7.54 -2.87 -4.78
N VAL A 100 8.77 -3.39 -4.86
CA VAL A 100 9.07 -4.65 -5.55
C VAL A 100 8.38 -5.83 -4.85
N VAL A 101 8.53 -5.94 -3.53
CA VAL A 101 7.93 -6.99 -2.71
C VAL A 101 6.42 -6.95 -2.79
N SER A 102 5.78 -5.78 -2.78
CA SER A 102 4.32 -5.69 -2.94
C SER A 102 3.85 -6.28 -4.28
N SER A 103 4.54 -5.97 -5.38
CA SER A 103 4.23 -6.55 -6.69
C SER A 103 4.50 -8.06 -6.73
N VAL A 104 5.67 -8.50 -6.25
CA VAL A 104 6.05 -9.91 -6.23
C VAL A 104 5.09 -10.72 -5.37
N LEU A 105 4.76 -10.26 -4.17
CA LEU A 105 3.82 -10.92 -3.28
C LEU A 105 2.46 -11.11 -3.94
N LEU A 106 1.92 -10.06 -4.59
CA LEU A 106 0.66 -10.14 -5.30
C LEU A 106 0.72 -11.17 -6.44
N THR A 107 1.79 -11.16 -7.22
CA THR A 107 2.00 -12.15 -8.30
C THR A 107 2.05 -13.57 -7.75
N VAL A 108 2.81 -13.80 -6.67
CA VAL A 108 2.93 -15.11 -6.02
C VAL A 108 1.56 -15.58 -5.51
N ILE A 109 0.83 -14.73 -4.80
CA ILE A 109 -0.52 -15.04 -4.30
C ILE A 109 -1.47 -15.34 -5.47
N TYR A 110 -1.39 -14.55 -6.54
CA TYR A 110 -2.22 -14.78 -7.73
C TYR A 110 -1.96 -16.18 -8.32
N PHE A 111 -0.70 -16.55 -8.53
CA PHE A 111 -0.36 -17.84 -9.12
C PHE A 111 -0.60 -19.03 -8.18
N LEU A 112 -0.40 -18.88 -6.88
CA LEU A 112 -0.54 -19.99 -5.92
C LEU A 112 -1.95 -20.18 -5.39
N VAL A 113 -2.77 -19.13 -5.34
CA VAL A 113 -4.11 -19.18 -4.73
C VAL A 113 -5.18 -18.88 -5.77
N VAL A 114 -5.12 -17.71 -6.39
CA VAL A 114 -6.22 -17.23 -7.25
C VAL A 114 -6.35 -18.05 -8.53
N LEU A 115 -5.22 -18.32 -9.20
CA LEU A 115 -5.16 -19.06 -10.45
C LEU A 115 -5.60 -20.53 -10.28
N PRO A 116 -5.09 -21.32 -9.31
CA PRO A 116 -5.54 -22.69 -9.12
C PRO A 116 -6.99 -22.72 -8.61
N MET A 117 -7.44 -21.75 -7.81
CA MET A 117 -8.86 -21.68 -7.43
C MET A 117 -9.75 -21.48 -8.67
N GLY A 118 -9.37 -20.56 -9.58
CA GLY A 118 -10.08 -20.37 -10.84
C GLY A 118 -10.08 -21.61 -11.72
N LEU A 119 -8.95 -22.31 -11.80
CA LEU A 119 -8.83 -23.55 -12.55
C LEU A 119 -9.65 -24.69 -11.93
N PHE A 120 -9.62 -24.82 -10.60
CA PHE A 120 -10.42 -25.78 -9.84
C PHE A 120 -11.91 -25.54 -10.08
N ARG A 121 -12.37 -24.28 -9.99
CA ARG A 121 -13.75 -23.91 -10.32
C ARG A 121 -14.12 -24.29 -11.75
N ARG A 122 -13.20 -24.10 -12.70
CA ARG A 122 -13.40 -24.49 -14.12
C ARG A 122 -13.51 -26.01 -14.27
N MET A 123 -12.66 -26.78 -13.59
CA MET A 123 -12.72 -28.25 -13.60
C MET A 123 -14.02 -28.77 -12.99
N LEU A 124 -14.53 -28.13 -11.95
CA LEU A 124 -15.83 -28.49 -11.33
C LEU A 124 -17.03 -28.16 -12.23
N GLY A 125 -16.83 -27.58 -13.42
CA GLY A 125 -17.91 -27.26 -14.36
C GLY A 125 -18.86 -26.17 -13.86
N LYS A 126 -18.51 -25.45 -12.79
CA LYS A 126 -19.35 -24.41 -12.17
C LYS A 126 -19.21 -23.09 -12.92
N ASP A 127 -19.62 -23.11 -14.18
CA ASP A 127 -19.73 -21.94 -15.05
C ASP A 127 -21.04 -21.19 -14.75
N ASN A 128 -21.00 -20.31 -13.75
CA ASN A 128 -22.15 -19.45 -13.40
C ASN A 128 -22.55 -18.49 -14.54
N LEU A 129 -21.67 -18.26 -15.52
CA LEU A 129 -21.85 -17.25 -16.56
C LEU A 129 -22.16 -17.86 -17.93
N ASN A 130 -22.22 -19.19 -18.07
CA ASN A 130 -22.43 -19.90 -19.35
C ASN A 130 -21.52 -19.32 -20.47
N LEU A 131 -20.27 -19.03 -20.15
CA LEU A 131 -19.29 -18.39 -21.04
C LEU A 131 -19.13 -19.15 -22.35
N ASP A 132 -19.27 -20.48 -22.32
CA ASP A 132 -19.18 -21.33 -23.51
C ASP A 132 -20.30 -21.12 -24.53
N LYS A 133 -21.48 -20.65 -24.08
CA LYS A 133 -22.67 -20.39 -24.92
C LYS A 133 -22.80 -18.92 -25.31
N PHE A 134 -22.09 -18.04 -24.60
CA PHE A 134 -22.09 -16.61 -24.85
C PHE A 134 -21.59 -16.31 -26.28
N ARG A 135 -22.35 -15.52 -27.05
CA ARG A 135 -22.08 -15.13 -28.45
C ARG A 135 -22.05 -16.26 -29.50
N LYS A 136 -22.26 -17.53 -29.15
CA LYS A 136 -22.34 -18.63 -30.13
C LYS A 136 -23.75 -18.81 -30.73
N SER A 137 -24.77 -18.16 -30.16
CA SER A 137 -26.17 -18.26 -30.59
C SER A 137 -26.87 -16.92 -30.47
N GLN A 138 -27.97 -16.75 -31.21
CA GLN A 138 -28.92 -15.63 -31.10
C GLN A 138 -29.82 -15.73 -29.84
N LYS A 139 -29.76 -16.84 -29.09
CA LYS A 139 -30.57 -17.05 -27.88
C LYS A 139 -29.92 -16.41 -26.64
N SER A 140 -30.74 -15.82 -25.77
CA SER A 140 -30.29 -15.24 -24.49
C SER A 140 -29.67 -16.30 -23.57
N VAL A 141 -28.54 -15.97 -22.94
CA VAL A 141 -27.87 -16.82 -21.94
C VAL A 141 -28.33 -16.55 -20.51
N LEU A 142 -29.15 -15.51 -20.33
CA LEU A 142 -29.73 -15.18 -19.03
C LEU A 142 -30.76 -16.24 -18.67
N LYS A 143 -30.81 -16.64 -17.39
CA LYS A 143 -31.88 -17.51 -16.91
C LYS A 143 -33.20 -16.73 -16.96
N THR A 144 -34.16 -17.22 -17.74
CA THR A 144 -35.54 -16.74 -17.68
C THR A 144 -36.09 -17.04 -16.29
N ARG A 145 -36.64 -16.03 -15.63
CA ARG A 145 -37.37 -16.21 -14.37
C ARG A 145 -38.84 -16.30 -14.73
N ASP A 146 -39.35 -17.52 -14.86
CA ASP A 146 -40.79 -17.77 -14.95
C ASP A 146 -41.36 -17.75 -13.53
N ILE A 147 -41.46 -16.55 -12.96
CA ILE A 147 -42.17 -16.30 -11.70
C ILE A 147 -43.39 -15.44 -12.00
N ASP A 148 -44.55 -15.85 -11.47
CA ASP A 148 -45.74 -15.01 -11.46
C ASP A 148 -45.57 -13.97 -10.35
N PHE A 149 -45.43 -12.71 -10.74
CA PHE A 149 -45.24 -11.61 -9.80
C PHE A 149 -46.53 -11.39 -8.98
N SER A 150 -46.45 -11.59 -7.66
CA SER A 150 -47.57 -11.27 -6.74
C SER A 150 -47.45 -9.84 -6.20
N ALA A 151 -48.55 -9.31 -5.69
CA ALA A 151 -48.56 -8.02 -5.00
C ALA A 151 -47.64 -8.02 -3.76
N GLU A 152 -47.48 -9.16 -3.10
CA GLU A 152 -46.54 -9.35 -1.99
C GLU A 152 -45.06 -9.15 -2.40
N ASP A 153 -44.67 -9.47 -3.64
CA ASP A 153 -43.29 -9.32 -4.12
C ASP A 153 -42.93 -7.84 -4.35
N ILE A 154 -43.93 -6.97 -4.57
CA ILE A 154 -43.74 -5.52 -4.65
C ILE A 154 -43.43 -4.96 -3.26
N ALA A 155 -44.01 -5.54 -2.21
CA ALA A 155 -43.78 -5.12 -0.83
C ALA A 155 -42.42 -5.58 -0.28
N ASN A 156 -41.87 -6.70 -0.76
CA ASN A 156 -40.55 -7.21 -0.39
C ASN A 156 -39.71 -7.60 -1.62
N PRO A 157 -39.01 -6.63 -2.25
CA PRO A 157 -38.31 -6.83 -3.52
C PRO A 157 -36.94 -7.53 -3.42
N TYR A 158 -36.55 -8.07 -2.26
CA TYR A 158 -35.25 -8.72 -2.00
C TYR A 158 -35.44 -10.12 -1.44
#